data_AF-A0ABD0NZ36-F1
#
_entry.id   AF-A0ABD0NZ36-F1
#
_cell.length_a   1.000
_cell.length_b   1.000
_cell.length_c   1.000
_cell.angle_alpha   90.00
_cell.angle_beta   90.00
_cell.angle_gamma   90.00
#
_symmetry.space_group_name_H-M   'P 1'
#
loop_
_entity.id
_entity.type
_entity.pdbx_description
1 polymer ?
#
loop_
_entity_poly.entity_id
_entity_poly.type
_entity_poly.pdbx_seq_one_letter_code
_entity_poly.pdbx_strand_id
1 'polypeptide(L)'
;MCVVCLGAEHAASALEGADSPHCELLPLRTLRSRKALFEEGAFTSVPQGACPTAAKAEWKLLPNVSAWDLRTVEKGYSIQFCAPPPPFDGIFPTLVGLEQALVMEQEVETLLRKEAIEVVPPHDRESGFYSRYFIVPKKDGGLRPIIDLHRSVMRLKFKMLTVKQVVSQMRSEDWFVMIDLKDAYFHVSIPPTTRE
;
A
#
# COMPACT_ATOMS: atom_id res chain seq x y z
N MET A 1 25.08 -9.25 -1.03
CA MET A 1 23.72 -9.61 -0.55
C MET A 1 23.08 -10.48 -1.63
N CYS A 2 22.58 -11.68 -1.29
CA CYS A 2 21.90 -12.50 -2.29
C CYS A 2 20.52 -11.90 -2.58
N VAL A 3 20.28 -11.55 -3.84
CA VAL A 3 19.02 -10.93 -4.29
C VAL A 3 17.89 -11.96 -4.37
N VAL A 4 18.23 -13.25 -4.49
CA VAL A 4 17.26 -14.35 -4.65
C VAL A 4 16.53 -14.65 -3.34
N CYS A 5 17.25 -14.68 -2.22
CA CYS A 5 16.67 -14.99 -0.90
C CYS A 5 16.66 -13.80 0.07
N LEU A 6 17.00 -12.59 -0.42
CA LEU A 6 17.20 -11.38 0.38
C LEU A 6 18.20 -11.54 1.55
N GLY A 7 18.99 -12.62 1.54
CA GLY A 7 19.90 -13.00 2.62
C GLY A 7 19.26 -13.75 3.79
N ALA A 8 17.97 -14.10 3.73
CA ALA A 8 17.28 -14.83 4.80
C ALA A 8 17.70 -16.31 4.83
N GLU A 9 17.56 -17.04 3.72
CA GLU A 9 17.97 -18.45 3.63
C GLU A 9 19.47 -18.62 3.84
N HIS A 10 20.29 -17.73 3.27
CA HIS A 10 21.73 -17.75 3.50
C HIS A 10 22.11 -17.41 4.95
N ALA A 11 21.33 -16.58 5.65
CA ALA A 11 21.54 -16.36 7.08
C ALA A 11 21.17 -17.60 7.90
N ALA A 12 20.11 -18.33 7.54
CA ALA A 12 19.76 -19.60 8.16
C ALA A 12 20.85 -20.65 7.92
N SER A 13 21.29 -20.86 6.68
CA SER A 13 22.35 -21.80 6.34
C SER A 13 23.70 -21.45 6.99
N ALA A 14 24.06 -20.16 7.07
CA ALA A 14 25.27 -19.73 7.76
C ALA A 14 25.20 -19.92 9.29
N LEU A 15 24.00 -19.80 9.89
CA LEU A 15 23.79 -20.13 11.32
C LEU A 15 23.85 -21.63 11.59
N GLU A 16 23.59 -22.46 10.58
CA GLU A 16 23.68 -23.92 10.62
C GLU A 16 25.08 -24.46 10.26
N GLY A 17 26.03 -23.56 9.97
CA GLY A 17 27.44 -23.90 9.71
C GLY A 17 27.78 -24.24 8.26
N ALA A 18 26.92 -23.89 7.29
CA ALA A 18 27.23 -24.05 5.88
C ALA A 18 28.11 -22.89 5.34
N ASP A 19 29.12 -23.24 4.53
CA ASP A 19 29.97 -22.25 3.83
C ASP A 19 29.13 -21.47 2.81
N SER A 20 28.83 -20.23 3.17
CA SER A 20 28.23 -19.26 2.26
C SER A 20 29.26 -18.14 2.04
N PRO A 21 29.86 -18.03 0.85
CA PRO A 21 30.91 -17.04 0.57
C PRO A 21 30.40 -15.59 0.67
N HIS A 22 29.09 -15.39 0.80
CA HIS A 22 28.46 -14.09 1.00
C HIS A 22 28.13 -13.74 2.46
N CYS A 23 28.24 -14.71 3.40
CA CYS A 23 27.79 -14.55 4.79
C CYS A 23 28.83 -14.95 5.84
N GLU A 24 29.94 -15.62 5.48
CA GLU A 24 31.02 -16.02 6.39
C GLU A 24 31.64 -14.84 7.17
N LEU A 25 31.64 -13.64 6.59
CA LEU A 25 32.19 -12.43 7.21
C LEU A 25 31.18 -11.66 8.09
N LEU A 26 29.96 -12.17 8.25
CA LEU A 26 28.91 -11.47 8.99
C LEU A 26 28.92 -11.88 10.47
N PRO A 27 28.90 -10.91 11.41
CA PRO A 27 28.76 -11.22 12.83
C PRO A 27 27.47 -12.01 13.11
N LEU A 28 27.53 -12.97 14.05
CA LEU A 28 26.39 -13.81 14.44
C LEU A 28 25.13 -12.99 14.80
N ARG A 29 25.30 -11.79 15.39
CA ARG A 29 24.18 -10.88 15.68
C ARG A 29 23.44 -10.45 14.40
N THR A 30 24.15 -10.19 13.31
CA THR A 30 23.59 -9.75 12.03
C THR A 30 22.84 -10.89 11.35
N LEU A 31 23.38 -12.10 11.42
CA LEU A 31 22.72 -13.31 10.89
C LEU A 31 21.42 -13.60 11.65
N ARG A 32 21.45 -13.53 12.98
CA ARG A 32 20.26 -13.71 13.83
C ARG A 32 19.20 -12.64 13.59
N SER A 33 19.59 -11.36 13.48
CA SER A 33 18.65 -10.29 13.15
C SER A 33 18.02 -10.47 11.77
N ARG A 34 18.79 -10.91 10.76
CA ARG A 34 18.24 -11.21 9.43
C ARG A 34 17.25 -12.37 9.47
N LYS A 35 17.60 -13.46 10.16
CA LYS A 35 16.68 -14.59 10.35
C LYS A 35 15.38 -14.13 11.04
N ALA A 36 15.49 -13.37 12.12
CA ALA A 36 14.32 -12.86 12.88
C ALA A 36 13.43 -11.87 12.09
N LEU A 37 14.00 -11.03 11.22
CA LEU A 37 13.23 -10.11 10.38
C LEU A 37 12.28 -10.83 9.41
N PHE A 38 12.62 -12.07 9.02
CA PHE A 38 11.88 -12.83 8.02
C PHE A 38 11.17 -14.08 8.57
N GLU A 39 11.47 -14.52 9.80
CA GLU A 39 10.88 -15.75 10.35
C GLU A 39 9.52 -15.58 11.02
N GLU A 40 9.17 -14.49 11.72
CA GLU A 40 7.78 -14.32 12.20
C GLU A 40 7.50 -12.96 12.86
N GLY A 41 6.37 -12.34 12.49
CA GLY A 41 5.49 -11.60 13.42
C GLY A 41 5.88 -10.20 13.91
N ALA A 42 7.03 -9.61 13.55
CA ALA A 42 7.44 -8.30 14.06
C ALA A 42 6.77 -7.07 13.38
N PHE A 43 5.59 -7.24 12.79
CA PHE A 43 4.73 -6.10 12.46
C PHE A 43 4.01 -5.70 13.74
N THR A 44 4.59 -4.74 14.47
CA THR A 44 3.80 -4.00 15.45
C THR A 44 2.60 -3.42 14.71
N SER A 45 1.39 -3.80 15.11
CA SER A 45 0.17 -3.23 14.56
C SER A 45 0.11 -1.77 15.00
N VAL A 46 0.68 -0.87 14.20
CA VAL A 46 0.32 0.54 14.22
C VAL A 46 -1.20 0.58 14.01
N PRO A 47 -1.96 1.32 14.84
CA PRO A 47 -3.41 1.41 14.69
C PRO A 47 -3.75 1.75 13.24
N GLN A 48 -4.37 0.78 12.56
CA GLN A 48 -4.80 0.87 11.17
C GLN A 48 -5.92 1.90 11.13
N GLY A 49 -5.71 3.00 10.41
CA GLY A 49 -6.59 4.18 10.43
C GLY A 49 -5.96 5.43 11.06
N ALA A 50 -4.72 5.36 11.57
CA ALA A 50 -4.01 6.55 12.04
C ALA A 50 -3.74 7.51 10.86
N CYS A 51 -4.61 8.51 10.75
CA CYS A 51 -4.49 9.66 9.88
C CYS A 51 -3.05 10.22 9.92
N PRO A 52 -2.47 10.66 8.78
CA PRO A 52 -1.16 11.32 8.74
C PRO A 52 -1.02 12.52 9.68
N THR A 53 -2.13 13.04 10.21
CA THR A 53 -2.12 14.07 11.25
C THR A 53 -1.28 13.70 12.46
N ALA A 54 -1.19 12.41 12.82
CA ALA A 54 -0.35 11.97 13.94
C ALA A 54 1.16 12.19 13.71
N ALA A 55 1.61 12.26 12.46
CA ALA A 55 3.02 12.45 12.10
C ALA A 55 3.34 13.87 11.58
N LYS A 56 2.41 14.82 11.68
CA LYS A 56 2.55 16.17 11.09
C LYS A 56 3.82 16.89 11.57
N ALA A 57 4.22 16.71 12.82
CA ALA A 57 5.40 17.37 13.38
C ALA A 57 6.67 16.85 12.70
N GLU A 58 6.73 15.56 12.44
CA GLU A 58 7.82 14.81 11.84
C GLU A 58 7.98 15.16 10.36
N TRP A 59 6.87 15.28 9.62
CA TRP A 59 6.87 15.69 8.21
C TRP A 59 7.46 17.10 8.02
N LYS A 60 7.28 18.01 8.98
CA LYS A 60 7.86 19.36 8.93
C LYS A 60 9.38 19.39 9.13
N LEU A 61 9.95 18.33 9.72
CA LEU A 61 11.39 18.22 9.96
C LEU A 61 12.14 17.67 8.74
N LEU A 62 11.43 17.11 7.76
CA LEU A 62 12.05 16.53 6.57
C LEU A 62 12.64 17.60 5.65
N PRO A 63 13.87 17.41 5.15
CA PRO A 63 14.45 18.31 4.17
C PRO A 63 13.68 18.24 2.85
N ASN A 64 13.49 19.40 2.20
CA ASN A 64 12.83 19.54 0.89
C ASN A 64 11.34 19.11 0.85
N VAL A 65 10.65 19.08 1.99
CA VAL A 65 9.20 18.85 2.00
C VAL A 65 8.48 20.04 1.36
N SER A 66 7.58 19.76 0.42
CA SER A 66 6.83 20.81 -0.28
C SER A 66 5.60 21.25 0.52
N ALA A 67 5.09 22.46 0.22
CA ALA A 67 3.82 22.91 0.76
C ALA A 67 2.65 22.01 0.34
N TRP A 68 2.78 21.27 -0.77
CA TRP A 68 1.78 20.29 -1.20
C TRP A 68 1.80 19.07 -0.28
N ASP A 69 2.97 18.52 0.05
CA ASP A 69 3.10 17.36 0.95
C ASP A 69 2.47 17.67 2.31
N LEU A 70 2.81 18.83 2.90
CA LEU A 70 2.26 19.25 4.19
C LEU A 70 0.75 19.41 4.16
N ARG A 71 0.19 19.96 3.08
CA ARG A 71 -1.27 20.09 2.91
C ARG A 71 -1.94 18.73 2.78
N THR A 72 -1.35 17.81 2.03
CA THR A 72 -1.88 16.45 1.85
C THR A 72 -1.90 15.70 3.18
N VAL A 73 -0.83 15.82 3.99
CA VAL A 73 -0.75 15.23 5.33
C VAL A 73 -1.74 15.87 6.30
N GLU A 74 -1.96 17.19 6.21
CA GLU A 74 -2.82 17.93 7.12
C GLU A 74 -4.31 17.81 6.79
N LYS A 75 -4.68 17.88 5.51
CA LYS A 75 -6.07 18.01 5.03
C LYS A 75 -6.55 16.79 4.25
N GLY A 76 -5.67 15.85 3.96
CA GLY A 76 -5.93 14.75 3.05
C GLY A 76 -5.65 15.09 1.59
N TYR A 77 -5.67 14.06 0.76
CA TYR A 77 -5.51 14.12 -0.68
C TYR A 77 -6.86 14.26 -1.37
N SER A 78 -7.08 15.38 -2.05
CA SER A 78 -8.22 15.55 -2.95
C SER A 78 -7.94 14.85 -4.27
N ILE A 79 -8.85 13.98 -4.72
CA ILE A 79 -8.77 13.29 -6.01
C ILE A 79 -9.17 14.27 -7.11
N GLN A 80 -8.36 14.37 -8.16
CA GLN A 80 -8.67 15.19 -9.33
C GLN A 80 -9.52 14.37 -10.30
N PHE A 81 -10.77 14.80 -10.52
CA PHE A 81 -11.66 14.17 -11.49
C PHE A 81 -11.60 14.90 -12.84
N CYS A 82 -11.80 14.16 -13.93
CA CYS A 82 -11.83 14.72 -15.30
C CYS A 82 -13.03 15.66 -15.53
N ALA A 83 -14.12 15.40 -14.82
CA ALA A 83 -15.36 16.16 -14.85
C ALA A 83 -16.08 15.95 -13.49
N PRO A 84 -17.07 16.80 -13.15
CA PRO A 84 -17.99 16.50 -12.06
C PRO A 84 -18.63 15.10 -12.24
N PRO A 85 -18.92 14.38 -11.16
CA PRO A 85 -19.59 13.09 -11.25
C PRO A 85 -20.90 13.23 -12.03
N PRO A 86 -21.22 12.31 -12.97
CA PRO A 86 -22.53 12.31 -13.60
C PRO A 86 -23.62 12.07 -12.55
N PRO A 87 -24.86 12.49 -12.82
CA PRO A 87 -25.98 12.15 -11.95
C PRO A 87 -26.13 10.64 -11.84
N PHE A 88 -26.82 10.20 -10.79
CA PHE A 88 -27.11 8.79 -10.58
C PHE A 88 -27.80 8.18 -11.81
N ASP A 89 -27.23 7.09 -12.32
CA ASP A 89 -27.69 6.36 -13.51
C ASP A 89 -27.96 4.88 -13.18
N GLY A 90 -28.34 4.61 -11.93
CA GLY A 90 -28.58 3.26 -11.43
C GLY A 90 -27.35 2.59 -10.80
N ILE A 91 -27.59 1.42 -10.21
CA ILE A 91 -26.56 0.57 -9.65
C ILE A 91 -26.01 -0.33 -10.76
N PHE A 92 -24.69 -0.43 -10.87
CA PHE A 92 -24.03 -1.37 -11.78
C PHE A 92 -23.78 -2.71 -11.07
N PRO A 93 -24.61 -3.75 -11.28
CA PRO A 93 -24.38 -5.04 -10.67
C PRO A 93 -23.16 -5.72 -11.28
N THR A 94 -22.40 -6.40 -10.43
CA THR A 94 -21.33 -7.31 -10.85
C THR A 94 -21.83 -8.73 -10.67
N LEU A 95 -21.95 -9.46 -11.78
CA LEU A 95 -22.37 -10.86 -11.78
C LEU A 95 -21.15 -11.74 -11.54
N VAL A 96 -21.19 -12.51 -10.44
CA VAL A 96 -20.11 -13.39 -9.99
C VAL A 96 -20.67 -14.72 -9.48
N GLY A 97 -19.85 -15.77 -9.52
CA GLY A 97 -20.16 -17.04 -8.87
C GLY A 97 -20.09 -16.93 -7.34
N LEU A 98 -20.57 -17.96 -6.64
CA LEU A 98 -20.67 -17.97 -5.17
C LEU A 98 -19.31 -17.76 -4.48
N GLU A 99 -18.25 -18.41 -4.97
CA GLU A 99 -16.91 -18.28 -4.41
C GLU A 99 -16.38 -16.85 -4.56
N GLN A 100 -16.56 -16.27 -5.74
CA GLN A 100 -16.15 -14.89 -6.02
C GLN A 100 -16.94 -13.89 -5.17
N ALA A 101 -18.26 -14.11 -5.01
CA ALA A 101 -19.10 -13.27 -4.16
C ALA A 101 -18.60 -13.26 -2.71
N LEU A 102 -18.29 -14.43 -2.15
CA LEU A 102 -17.74 -14.56 -0.80
C LEU A 102 -16.43 -13.78 -0.64
N VAL A 103 -15.54 -13.84 -1.64
CA VAL A 103 -14.29 -13.06 -1.61
C VAL A 103 -14.55 -11.55 -1.66
N MET A 104 -15.54 -11.10 -2.45
CA MET A 104 -15.89 -9.68 -2.49
C MET A 104 -16.45 -9.20 -1.16
N GLU A 105 -17.34 -9.98 -0.53
CA GLU A 105 -17.92 -9.67 0.78
C GLU A 105 -16.85 -9.58 1.86
N GLN A 106 -15.93 -10.56 1.93
CA GLN A 106 -14.81 -10.57 2.87
C GLN A 106 -13.88 -9.37 2.68
N GLU A 107 -13.64 -8.95 1.42
CA GLU A 107 -12.84 -7.76 1.14
C GLU A 107 -13.56 -6.49 1.61
N VAL A 108 -14.87 -6.35 1.36
CA VAL A 108 -15.67 -5.20 1.84
C VAL A 108 -15.64 -5.12 3.36
N GLU A 109 -15.83 -6.24 4.06
CA GLU A 109 -15.72 -6.29 5.53
C GLU A 109 -14.31 -5.90 6.02
N THR A 110 -13.28 -6.35 5.32
CA THR A 110 -11.89 -6.01 5.65
C THR A 110 -11.62 -4.51 5.47
N LEU A 111 -12.13 -3.91 4.39
CA LEU A 111 -12.00 -2.48 4.13
C LEU A 111 -12.78 -1.64 5.15
N LEU A 112 -13.98 -2.07 5.53
CA LEU A 112 -14.76 -1.44 6.60
C LEU A 112 -14.03 -1.51 7.94
N ARG A 113 -13.46 -2.67 8.30
CA ARG A 113 -12.68 -2.85 9.53
C ARG A 113 -11.42 -1.97 9.57
N LYS A 114 -10.82 -1.71 8.41
CA LYS A 114 -9.68 -0.80 8.24
C LYS A 114 -10.07 0.68 8.17
N GLU A 115 -11.37 0.99 8.23
CA GLU A 115 -11.92 2.34 8.03
C GLU A 115 -11.51 2.97 6.67
N ALA A 116 -11.21 2.11 5.67
CA ALA A 116 -10.83 2.55 4.33
C ALA A 116 -12.05 2.93 3.47
N ILE A 117 -13.23 2.40 3.82
CA ILE A 117 -14.53 2.72 3.23
C ILE A 117 -15.56 2.88 4.34
N GLU A 118 -16.68 3.50 4.02
CA GLU A 118 -17.83 3.66 4.91
C GLU A 118 -19.13 3.29 4.21
N VAL A 119 -20.16 2.99 5.00
CA VAL A 119 -21.49 2.73 4.45
C VAL A 119 -22.14 4.07 4.10
N VAL A 120 -22.57 4.21 2.85
CA VAL A 120 -23.28 5.41 2.38
C VAL A 120 -24.58 5.58 3.19
N PRO A 121 -24.83 6.76 3.78
CA PRO A 121 -26.05 7.04 4.52
C PRO A 121 -27.31 6.79 3.68
N PRO A 122 -28.43 6.31 4.25
CA PRO A 122 -29.63 6.00 3.48
C PRO A 122 -30.19 7.15 2.64
N HIS A 123 -29.99 8.40 3.07
CA HIS A 123 -30.47 9.59 2.37
C HIS A 123 -29.62 9.98 1.16
N ASP A 124 -28.37 9.51 1.12
CA ASP A 124 -27.44 9.75 0.00
C ASP A 124 -27.38 8.56 -0.95
N ARG A 125 -28.11 7.47 -0.66
CA ARG A 125 -28.26 6.36 -1.60
C ARG A 125 -28.92 6.85 -2.88
N GLU A 126 -28.51 6.28 -4.00
CA GLU A 126 -29.02 6.66 -5.32
C GLU A 126 -28.71 8.14 -5.66
N SER A 127 -27.70 8.70 -5.01
CA SER A 127 -27.11 9.99 -5.33
C SER A 127 -25.61 9.81 -5.61
N GLY A 128 -25.03 10.73 -6.38
CA GLY A 128 -23.61 10.68 -6.72
C GLY A 128 -23.24 9.62 -7.77
N PHE A 129 -21.97 9.22 -7.76
CA PHE A 129 -21.36 8.41 -8.81
C PHE A 129 -21.09 6.98 -8.37
N TYR A 130 -21.53 6.01 -9.18
CA TYR A 130 -21.35 4.59 -8.93
C TYR A 130 -20.34 4.00 -9.92
N SER A 131 -19.21 3.52 -9.40
CA SER A 131 -18.21 2.78 -10.16
C SER A 131 -18.48 1.28 -10.09
N ARG A 132 -18.15 0.56 -11.17
CA ARG A 132 -18.20 -0.91 -11.17
C ARG A 132 -17.16 -1.47 -10.20
N TYR A 133 -17.55 -2.42 -9.37
CA TYR A 133 -16.66 -3.18 -8.50
C TYR A 133 -16.62 -4.65 -8.92
N PHE A 134 -15.50 -5.14 -9.45
CA PHE A 134 -15.41 -6.44 -10.12
C PHE A 134 -14.15 -7.20 -9.73
N ILE A 135 -14.09 -8.52 -10.00
CA ILE A 135 -12.93 -9.36 -9.65
C ILE A 135 -12.05 -9.63 -10.87
N VAL A 136 -10.74 -9.65 -10.63
CA VAL A 136 -9.72 -10.14 -11.56
C VAL A 136 -8.88 -11.25 -10.89
N PRO A 137 -8.60 -12.37 -11.57
CA PRO A 137 -7.64 -13.37 -11.09
C PRO A 137 -6.22 -12.80 -11.01
N LYS A 138 -5.52 -13.09 -9.92
CA LYS A 138 -4.08 -12.89 -9.80
C LYS A 138 -3.34 -14.06 -10.45
N LYS A 139 -2.06 -13.82 -10.77
CA LYS A 139 -1.17 -14.86 -11.32
C LYS A 139 -0.92 -16.02 -10.36
N ASP A 140 -1.02 -15.77 -9.06
CA ASP A 140 -0.83 -16.75 -7.98
C ASP A 140 -2.09 -17.58 -7.67
N GLY A 141 -3.17 -17.41 -8.46
CA GLY A 141 -4.45 -18.08 -8.25
C GLY A 141 -5.40 -17.36 -7.29
N GLY A 142 -4.95 -16.32 -6.58
CA GLY A 142 -5.82 -15.51 -5.75
C GLY A 142 -6.79 -14.65 -6.56
N LEU A 143 -7.82 -14.13 -5.92
CA LEU A 143 -8.76 -13.18 -6.52
C LEU A 143 -8.47 -11.76 -6.03
N ARG A 144 -8.64 -10.76 -6.91
CA ARG A 144 -8.48 -9.35 -6.57
C ARG A 144 -9.74 -8.58 -6.98
N PRO A 145 -10.55 -8.15 -6.00
CA PRO A 145 -11.58 -7.15 -6.26
C PRO A 145 -10.96 -5.81 -6.69
N ILE A 146 -11.61 -5.12 -7.63
CA ILE A 146 -11.15 -3.90 -8.29
C ILE A 146 -12.34 -2.96 -8.44
N ILE A 147 -12.14 -1.69 -8.11
CA ILE A 147 -13.06 -0.61 -8.45
C ILE A 147 -12.61 0.06 -9.77
N ASP A 148 -13.51 0.20 -10.74
CA ASP A 148 -13.23 0.86 -12.01
C ASP A 148 -13.32 2.38 -11.88
N LEU A 149 -12.17 3.03 -11.88
CA LEU A 149 -12.04 4.50 -11.82
C LEU A 149 -11.50 5.11 -13.13
N HIS A 150 -11.33 4.30 -14.20
CA HIS A 150 -10.53 4.70 -15.36
C HIS A 150 -11.08 5.91 -16.12
N ARG A 151 -12.40 6.13 -16.09
CA ARG A 151 -13.06 7.22 -16.83
C ARG A 151 -13.26 8.49 -16.01
N SER A 152 -13.07 8.42 -14.70
CA SER A 152 -13.48 9.50 -13.78
C SER A 152 -12.30 10.29 -13.26
N VAL A 153 -11.13 9.66 -13.09
CA VAL A 153 -9.95 10.29 -12.46
C VAL A 153 -8.99 10.85 -13.51
N MET A 154 -8.49 12.07 -13.26
CA MET A 154 -7.51 12.74 -14.09
C MET A 154 -6.14 12.05 -14.01
N ARG A 155 -5.54 11.80 -15.17
CA ARG A 155 -4.19 11.25 -15.24
C ARG A 155 -3.16 12.35 -14.96
N LEU A 156 -2.59 12.33 -13.76
CA LEU A 156 -1.49 13.21 -13.39
C LEU A 156 -0.14 12.66 -13.89
N LYS A 157 0.71 13.54 -14.39
CA LYS A 157 2.11 13.20 -14.68
C LYS A 157 2.88 13.21 -13.37
N PHE A 158 3.43 12.06 -13.00
CA PHE A 158 4.41 11.96 -11.93
C PHE A 158 5.68 11.33 -12.48
N LYS A 159 6.83 11.71 -11.92
CA LYS A 159 8.13 11.12 -12.27
C LYS A 159 8.59 10.24 -11.13
N MET A 160 8.49 8.92 -11.34
CA MET A 160 9.08 7.95 -10.42
C MET A 160 10.59 7.87 -10.67
N LEU A 161 11.38 7.76 -9.59
CA LEU A 161 12.79 7.40 -9.70
C LEU A 161 12.89 5.97 -10.24
N THR A 162 13.75 5.76 -11.23
CA THR A 162 14.01 4.43 -11.78
C THR A 162 15.02 3.69 -10.92
N VAL A 163 14.96 2.35 -10.93
CA VAL A 163 15.95 1.50 -10.26
C VAL A 163 17.38 1.87 -10.70
N LYS A 164 17.60 2.15 -11.99
CA LYS A 164 18.90 2.58 -12.51
C LYS A 164 19.40 3.88 -11.86
N GLN A 165 18.51 4.86 -11.70
CA GLN A 165 18.87 6.12 -11.04
C GLN A 165 19.22 5.91 -9.57
N VAL A 166 18.47 5.07 -8.86
CA VAL A 166 18.77 4.73 -7.46
C VAL A 166 20.11 3.99 -7.35
N VAL A 167 20.33 2.96 -8.17
CA VAL A 167 21.56 2.15 -8.16
C VAL A 167 22.80 2.98 -8.48
N SER A 168 22.70 3.97 -9.38
CA SER A 168 23.84 4.83 -9.70
C SER A 168 24.34 5.70 -8.54
N GLN A 169 23.55 5.84 -7.46
CA GLN A 169 23.93 6.60 -6.27
C GLN A 169 24.51 5.73 -5.15
N MET A 170 24.44 4.40 -5.28
CA MET A 170 24.95 3.46 -4.30
C MET A 170 26.49 3.39 -4.36
N ARG A 171 27.13 3.25 -3.20
CA ARG A 171 28.58 3.11 -3.05
C ARG A 171 28.94 1.68 -2.64
N SER A 172 30.20 1.31 -2.84
CA SER A 172 30.73 0.08 -2.23
C SER A 172 30.58 0.17 -0.72
N GLU A 173 30.29 -0.96 -0.09
CA GLU A 173 30.06 -1.10 1.36
C GLU A 173 28.77 -0.46 1.91
N ASP A 174 27.88 0.06 1.06
CA ASP A 174 26.55 0.49 1.50
C ASP A 174 25.72 -0.72 1.98
N TRP A 175 24.97 -0.52 3.07
CA TRP A 175 24.06 -1.50 3.63
C TRP A 175 22.61 -1.13 3.29
N PHE A 176 21.81 -2.13 2.94
CA PHE A 176 20.43 -1.95 2.51
C PHE A 176 19.47 -2.75 3.40
N VAL A 177 18.31 -2.16 3.63
CA VAL A 177 17.15 -2.80 4.25
C VAL A 177 15.95 -2.65 3.31
N MET A 178 15.12 -3.68 3.23
CA MET A 178 13.87 -3.64 2.49
C MET A 178 12.74 -3.29 3.45
N ILE A 179 11.94 -2.30 3.09
CA ILE A 179 10.74 -1.92 3.82
C ILE A 179 9.59 -1.97 2.82
N ASP A 180 8.57 -2.78 3.10
CA ASP A 180 7.34 -2.84 2.33
C ASP A 180 6.18 -2.33 3.19
N LEU A 181 5.42 -1.36 2.65
CA LEU A 181 4.31 -0.75 3.36
C LEU A 181 3.00 -1.42 2.94
N LYS A 182 2.45 -2.25 3.84
CA LYS A 182 1.12 -2.83 3.66
C LYS A 182 0.05 -1.74 3.72
N ASP A 183 -0.94 -1.86 2.83
CA ASP A 183 -2.09 -0.94 2.75
C ASP A 183 -1.67 0.54 2.62
N ALA A 184 -0.55 0.80 1.94
CA ALA A 184 0.11 2.12 1.92
C ALA A 184 -0.83 3.29 1.58
N TYR A 185 -1.79 3.07 0.69
CA TYR A 185 -2.74 4.09 0.25
C TYR A 185 -3.74 4.50 1.33
N PHE A 186 -4.12 3.59 2.25
CA PHE A 186 -5.08 3.90 3.31
C PHE A 186 -4.49 4.81 4.38
N HIS A 187 -3.16 4.93 4.42
CA HIS A 187 -2.51 5.94 5.25
C HIS A 187 -2.74 7.36 4.71
N VAL A 188 -3.16 7.57 3.46
CA VAL A 188 -3.43 8.92 2.95
C VAL A 188 -4.94 9.19 3.03
N SER A 189 -5.35 10.07 3.93
CA SER A 189 -6.76 10.43 4.10
C SER A 189 -7.31 11.16 2.88
N ILE A 190 -8.59 10.94 2.58
CA ILE A 190 -9.35 11.69 1.57
C ILE A 190 -10.29 12.65 2.32
N PRO A 191 -10.35 13.95 1.98
CA PRO A 191 -11.26 14.87 2.66
C PRO A 191 -12.74 14.57 2.34
N PRO A 192 -13.69 14.86 3.26
CA PRO A 192 -15.12 14.63 3.03
C PRO A 192 -15.64 15.26 1.73
N THR A 193 -15.16 16.45 1.37
CA THR A 193 -15.54 17.17 0.13
C THR A 193 -15.20 16.43 -1.16
N THR A 194 -14.39 15.37 -1.11
CA THR A 194 -14.07 14.52 -2.26
C THR A 194 -14.85 13.20 -2.22
N ARG A 195 -15.42 12.85 -1.06
CA ARG A 195 -16.25 11.65 -0.86
C ARG A 195 -17.72 11.89 -1.21
N GLU A 196 -18.17 13.15 -1.09
CA GLU A 196 -19.51 13.65 -1.42
C GLU A 196 -19.65 14.08 -2.90
#